data_AF-A0AAE6YFJ1-F1
#
_entry.id   AF-A0AAE6YFJ1-F1
#
_cell.length_a   1.000
_cell.length_b   1.000
_cell.length_c   1.000
_cell.angle_alpha   90.00
_cell.angle_beta   90.00
_cell.angle_gamma   90.00
#
_symmetry.space_group_name_H-M   'P 1'
#
loop_
_entity.id
_entity.type
_entity.pdbx_description
1 polymer ?
#
loop_
_entity_poly.entity_id
_entity_poly.type
_entity_poly.pdbx_seq_one_letter_code
_entity_poly.pdbx_strand_id
1 'polypeptide(L)'
;MSAWLWEPDQINLFFFHPGGAAVKEDRPWLQFRMTLNVSGGDPAAQAQQLAEELTAFDPRLAADVCGGSPEFARQLGYPWPQRHML
;
A
#
# COMPACT_ATOMS: atom_id res chain seq x y z
N MET A 1 -4.78 4.44 -6.20
CA MET A 1 -5.96 3.99 -5.44
C MET A 1 -6.87 3.23 -6.39
N SER A 2 -7.47 2.13 -5.94
CA SER A 2 -8.50 1.42 -6.70
C SER A 2 -9.59 0.94 -5.75
N ALA A 3 -10.84 0.96 -6.22
CA ALA A 3 -11.98 0.30 -5.60
C ALA A 3 -12.42 -0.83 -6.54
N TRP A 4 -12.56 -2.04 -6.01
CA TRP A 4 -12.83 -3.23 -6.80
C TRP A 4 -14.29 -3.64 -6.59
N LEU A 5 -15.02 -3.96 -7.66
CA LEU A 5 -16.45 -4.29 -7.57
C LEU A 5 -16.74 -5.52 -6.69
N TRP A 6 -15.75 -6.40 -6.51
CA TRP A 6 -15.86 -7.61 -5.68
C TRP A 6 -15.41 -7.41 -4.22
N GLU A 7 -14.92 -6.22 -3.86
CA GLU A 7 -14.59 -5.81 -2.49
C GLU A 7 -15.17 -4.41 -2.23
N PRO A 8 -16.51 -4.25 -2.25
CA PRO A 8 -17.16 -2.94 -2.23
C PRO A 8 -16.89 -2.16 -0.94
N ASP A 9 -16.59 -2.86 0.14
CA ASP A 9 -16.32 -2.29 1.46
C ASP A 9 -14.83 -1.97 1.68
N GLN A 10 -14.04 -1.94 0.60
CA GLN A 10 -12.59 -1.69 0.68
C GLN A 10 -12.09 -0.67 -0.34
N ILE A 11 -11.15 0.15 0.12
CA ILE A 11 -10.30 0.99 -0.71
C ILE A 11 -8.87 0.45 -0.63
N ASN A 12 -8.27 0.18 -1.79
CA ASN A 12 -6.87 -0.22 -1.87
C ASN A 12 -6.01 0.98 -2.29
N LEU A 13 -5.09 1.37 -1.41
CA LEU A 13 -4.06 2.37 -1.67
C LEU A 13 -2.76 1.68 -2.07
N PHE A 14 -2.10 2.26 -3.08
CA PHE A 14 -0.84 1.74 -3.60
C PHE A 14 0.22 2.83 -3.54
N PHE A 15 1.37 2.49 -2.98
CA PHE A 15 2.51 3.38 -2.84
C PHE A 15 3.74 2.75 -3.47
N PHE A 16 4.64 3.58 -4.00
CA PHE A 16 5.93 3.13 -4.52
C PHE A 16 7.06 3.72 -3.68
N HIS A 17 8.06 2.90 -3.38
CA HIS A 17 9.28 3.31 -2.70
C HIS A 17 10.51 2.97 -3.55
N PRO A 18 11.49 3.88 -3.73
CA PRO A 18 11.52 5.28 -3.25
C PRO A 18 10.58 6.23 -4.02
N GLY A 19 9.98 5.76 -5.11
CA GLY A 19 8.99 6.50 -5.88
C GLY A 19 8.79 5.86 -7.26
N GLY A 20 7.77 6.31 -8.01
CA GLY A 20 7.45 5.72 -9.32
C GLY A 20 8.53 5.91 -10.40
N ALA A 21 9.44 6.87 -10.23
CA ALA A 21 10.57 7.07 -11.14
C ALA A 21 11.57 5.90 -11.10
N ALA A 22 11.78 5.29 -9.94
CA ALA A 22 12.68 4.15 -9.79
C ALA A 22 12.26 2.98 -10.69
N VAL A 23 10.95 2.78 -10.88
CA VAL A 23 10.39 1.77 -11.79
C VAL A 23 10.81 2.04 -13.24
N LYS A 24 10.77 3.30 -13.68
CA LYS A 24 11.10 3.69 -15.07
C LYS A 24 12.60 3.68 -15.35
N GLU A 25 13.39 3.88 -14.31
CA GLU A 25 14.85 3.95 -14.36
C GLU A 25 15.54 2.62 -14.06
N ASP A 26 14.76 1.54 -13.91
CA ASP A 26 15.23 0.20 -13.53
C ASP A 26 16.10 0.20 -12.26
N ARG A 27 15.77 1.09 -11.32
CA ARG A 27 16.37 1.14 -9.99
C ARG A 27 15.56 0.30 -9.01
N PRO A 28 16.14 -0.17 -7.90
CA PRO A 28 15.41 -0.93 -6.89
C PRO A 28 14.15 -0.22 -6.44
N TRP A 29 13.03 -0.94 -6.48
CA TRP A 29 11.72 -0.42 -6.10
C TRP A 29 10.86 -1.48 -5.41
N LEU A 30 9.95 -1.00 -4.57
CA LEU A 30 8.86 -1.79 -4.00
C LEU A 30 7.53 -1.09 -4.20
N GLN A 31 6.48 -1.88 -4.38
CA GLN A 31 5.10 -1.41 -4.28
C GLN A 31 4.48 -1.95 -3.00
N PHE A 32 3.79 -1.07 -2.28
CA PHE A 32 3.06 -1.37 -1.06
C PHE A 32 1.56 -1.26 -1.33
N ARG A 33 0.77 -2.13 -0.71
CA ARG A 33 -0.69 -2.07 -0.67
C ARG A 33 -1.16 -1.86 0.76
N MET A 34 -1.94 -0.82 0.98
CA MET A 34 -2.69 -0.62 2.22
C MET A 34 -4.18 -0.75 1.90
N THR A 35 -4.86 -1.60 2.64
CA THR A 35 -6.31 -1.80 2.52
C THR A 35 -6.99 -1.00 3.62
N LEU A 36 -7.90 -0.12 3.21
CA LEU A 36 -8.72 0.67 4.11
C LEU A 36 -10.15 0.18 4.01
N ASN A 37 -10.76 -0.11 5.15
CA ASN A 37 -12.16 -0.49 5.18
C ASN A 37 -13.03 0.77 5.09
N VAL A 38 -14.06 0.71 4.26
CA VAL A 38 -15.12 1.72 4.23
C VAL A 38 -16.40 1.15 4.83
N SER A 39 -17.19 2.02 5.43
CA SER A 39 -18.46 1.68 6.08
C SER A 39 -19.60 2.48 5.45
N GLY A 40 -20.84 2.14 5.82
CA GLY A 40 -22.02 2.93 5.46
C GLY A 40 -22.18 4.24 6.25
N GLY A 41 -21.17 4.67 7.02
CA GLY A 41 -21.19 5.92 7.78
C GLY A 41 -21.08 7.16 6.88
N ASP A 42 -21.07 8.35 7.50
CA ASP A 42 -20.95 9.62 6.76
C ASP A 42 -19.66 9.64 5.90
N PRO A 43 -19.76 9.83 4.57
CA PRO A 43 -18.59 9.81 3.70
C PRO A 43 -17.55 10.88 4.03
N ALA A 44 -17.98 12.07 4.47
CA ALA A 44 -17.06 13.16 4.80
C ALA A 44 -16.24 12.84 6.06
N ALA A 45 -16.92 12.38 7.12
CA ALA A 45 -16.25 11.92 8.34
C ALA A 45 -15.26 10.77 8.06
N GLN A 46 -15.64 9.80 7.23
CA GLN A 46 -14.74 8.71 6.86
C GLN A 46 -13.52 9.20 6.09
N ALA A 47 -13.71 10.06 5.09
CA ALA A 47 -12.59 10.63 4.33
C ALA A 47 -11.59 11.38 5.23
N GLN A 48 -12.10 12.12 6.22
CA GLN A 48 -11.26 12.79 7.19
C GLN A 48 -10.46 11.81 8.06
N GLN A 49 -11.10 10.78 8.61
CA GLN A 49 -10.42 9.75 9.39
C GLN A 49 -9.30 9.06 8.59
N LEU A 50 -9.57 8.71 7.33
CA LEU A 50 -8.58 8.09 6.45
C LEU A 50 -7.38 9.03 6.20
N ALA A 51 -7.63 10.33 6.05
CA ALA A 51 -6.56 11.31 5.90
C ALA A 51 -5.71 11.46 7.18
N GLU A 52 -6.34 11.39 8.35
CA GLU A 52 -5.65 11.40 9.64
C GLU A 52 -4.78 10.15 9.82
N GLU A 53 -5.30 8.95 9.51
CA GLU A 53 -4.55 7.70 9.56
C GLU A 53 -3.32 7.71 8.64
N LEU A 54 -3.48 8.23 7.41
CA LEU A 54 -2.38 8.32 6.43
C LEU A 54 -1.28 9.31 6.82
N THR A 55 -1.60 10.29 7.67
CA THR A 55 -0.64 11.32 8.09
C THR A 55 -0.05 11.06 9.49
N ALA A 56 -0.67 10.19 10.28
CA ALA A 56 -0.23 9.87 11.63
C ALA A 56 1.10 9.09 11.69
N PHE A 57 1.39 8.27 10.69
CA PHE A 57 2.61 7.46 10.63
C PHE A 57 3.01 7.17 9.17
N ASP A 58 4.23 6.64 8.96
CA ASP A 58 4.67 6.22 7.64
C ASP A 58 3.79 5.05 7.14
N PRO A 59 2.97 5.23 6.10
CA PRO A 59 2.01 4.21 5.65
C PRO A 59 2.70 2.92 5.20
N ARG A 60 4.00 2.95 4.87
CA ARG A 60 4.78 1.74 4.54
C ARG A 60 4.94 0.77 5.71
N LEU A 61 4.75 1.23 6.95
CA LEU A 61 4.82 0.38 8.13
C LEU A 61 3.56 -0.45 8.35
N ALA A 62 2.41 0.00 7.84
CA ALA A 62 1.12 -0.70 7.95
C ALA A 62 0.66 -1.33 6.62
N ALA A 63 1.49 -1.26 5.57
CA ALA A 63 1.16 -1.75 4.24
C ALA A 63 1.94 -3.02 3.89
N ASP A 64 1.32 -3.89 3.10
CA ASP A 64 1.95 -5.11 2.61
C ASP A 64 2.77 -4.83 1.35
N VAL A 65 3.97 -5.38 1.25
CA VAL A 65 4.71 -5.40 -0.02
C VAL A 65 3.96 -6.29 -1.02
N CYS A 66 3.54 -5.71 -2.15
CA CYS A 66 2.76 -6.41 -3.18
C CYS A 66 3.40 -6.38 -4.58
N GLY A 67 4.54 -5.70 -4.74
CA GLY A 67 5.27 -5.62 -6.01
C GLY A 67 6.74 -5.28 -5.82
N GLY A 68 7.55 -5.57 -6.84
CA GLY A 68 9.01 -5.49 -6.80
C GLY A 68 9.64 -6.88 -6.82
N SER A 69 10.78 -7.06 -6.16
CA SER A 69 11.48 -8.35 -6.05
C SER A 69 12.09 -8.57 -4.66
N PRO A 70 12.37 -9.82 -4.25
CA PRO A 70 13.08 -10.11 -3.00
C PRO A 70 14.46 -9.42 -2.93
N GLU A 71 15.11 -9.28 -4.09
CA GLU A 71 16.40 -8.58 -4.18
C GLU A 71 16.23 -7.08 -3.88
N PHE A 72 15.26 -6.42 -4.49
CA PHE A 72 14.99 -5.00 -4.24
C PHE A 72 14.56 -4.76 -2.79
N ALA A 73 13.78 -5.66 -2.20
CA ALA A 73 13.43 -5.58 -0.78
C ALA A 73 14.67 -5.63 0.12
N ARG A 74 15.61 -6.55 -0.17
CA ARG A 74 16.88 -6.62 0.56
C ARG A 74 17.70 -5.33 0.40
N GLN A 75 17.81 -4.80 -0.82
CA GLN A 75 18.56 -3.57 -1.10
C GLN A 75 17.94 -2.33 -0.43
N LEU A 76 16.61 -2.31 -0.31
CA LEU A 76 15.85 -1.20 0.29
C LEU A 76 15.60 -1.38 1.80
N GLY A 77 16.03 -2.50 2.40
CA GLY A 77 15.89 -2.75 3.84
C GLY A 77 14.49 -3.17 4.30
N TYR A 78 13.69 -3.74 3.42
CA TYR A 78 12.34 -4.23 3.74
C TYR A 78 12.28 -5.77 3.78
N PRO A 79 11.39 -6.34 4.61
CA PRO A 79 11.10 -7.77 4.55
C PRO A 79 10.39 -8.11 3.23
N TRP A 80 10.69 -9.28 2.67
CA TRP A 80 9.94 -9.82 1.54
C TRP A 80 8.80 -10.71 2.05
N PRO A 81 7.57 -10.58 1.53
CA PRO A 81 6.44 -11.39 1.97
C PRO A 81 6.72 -12.87 1.73
N GLN A 82 6.59 -13.67 2.78
CA GLN A 82 6.54 -15.12 2.63
C GLN A 82 5.18 -15.43 2.00
N ARG A 83 5.17 -16.01 0.79
CA ARG A 83 3.92 -16.57 0.25
C ARG A 83 3.49 -17.68 1.18
N HIS A 84 2.47 -17.42 2.01
CA HIS A 84 1.64 -18.51 2.50
C HIS A 84 0.89 -19.05 1.29
N MET A 85 1.41 -20.13 0.71
CA MET A 85 0.61 -20.98 -0.16
C MET A 85 -0.45 -21.60 0.75
N LEU A 86 -1.69 -21.11 0.63
CA LEU A 86 -2.88 -21.88 0.99
C LEU A 86 -3.19 -22.80 -0.18
#